data_AF-A0A958GS41-F1
#
_entry.id   AF-A0A958GS41-F1
#
_cell.length_a   1.000
_cell.length_b   1.000
_cell.length_c   1.000
_cell.angle_alpha   90.00
_cell.angle_beta   90.00
_cell.angle_gamma   90.00
#
_symmetry.space_group_name_H-M   'P 1'
#
loop_
_entity.id
_entity.type
_entity.pdbx_description
1 polymer ?
#
loop_
_entity_poly.entity_id
_entity_poly.type
_entity_poly.pdbx_seq_one_letter_code
_entity_poly.pdbx_strand_id
1 'polypeptide(L)'
;MPNDPTKLPEFTTDELLGAYYDAMCEAVDFVTTQIIPVLHGQLKLKKDEEAILGIFYRMHALASSLARLNNKIDFNGAALIARTMFELLVDLRFLTSPNVTSEDIERFREFAVVDRFRKAQNA
;
A
#
# COMPACT_ATOMS: atom_id res chain seq x y z
N MET A 1 -46.05 -0.62 2.78
CA MET A 1 -45.42 -1.67 1.94
C MET A 1 -44.36 -2.35 2.79
N PRO A 2 -44.22 -3.69 2.78
CA PRO A 2 -43.17 -4.36 3.52
C PRO A 2 -41.81 -4.03 2.88
N ASN A 3 -40.80 -3.70 3.70
CA ASN A 3 -39.42 -3.56 3.23
C ASN A 3 -38.95 -4.91 2.68
N ASP A 4 -38.62 -4.95 1.40
CA ASP A 4 -38.00 -6.11 0.77
C ASP A 4 -36.60 -6.31 1.38
N PRO A 5 -36.34 -7.40 2.12
CA PRO A 5 -35.07 -7.63 2.79
C PRO A 5 -33.90 -7.88 1.82
N THR A 6 -34.19 -8.03 0.52
CA THR A 6 -33.17 -8.14 -0.53
C THR A 6 -32.77 -6.79 -1.13
N LYS A 7 -33.52 -5.72 -0.84
CA LYS A 7 -33.10 -4.36 -1.21
C LYS A 7 -32.06 -3.86 -0.22
N LEU A 8 -30.80 -3.95 -0.63
CA LEU A 8 -29.74 -3.18 0.00
C LEU A 8 -30.08 -1.68 -0.07
N PRO A 9 -29.80 -0.90 0.98
CA PRO A 9 -29.96 0.55 0.93
C PRO A 9 -29.11 1.11 -0.22
N GLU A 10 -29.69 1.97 -1.05
CA GLU A 10 -28.94 2.73 -2.04
C GLU A 10 -28.14 3.79 -1.30
N PHE A 11 -26.82 3.58 -1.22
CA PHE A 11 -25.91 4.55 -0.64
C PHE A 11 -25.63 5.67 -1.64
N THR A 12 -25.60 6.90 -1.15
CA THR A 12 -25.10 8.05 -1.91
C THR A 12 -23.58 7.94 -2.08
N THR A 13 -23.04 8.63 -3.10
CA THR A 13 -21.59 8.71 -3.32
C THR A 13 -20.87 9.25 -2.08
N ASP A 14 -21.44 10.22 -1.38
CA ASP A 14 -20.84 10.82 -0.19
C ASP A 14 -20.79 9.86 0.99
N GLU A 15 -21.84 9.05 1.20
CA GLU A 15 -21.86 8.00 2.23
C GLU A 15 -20.83 6.90 1.94
N LEU A 16 -20.69 6.50 0.68
CA LEU A 16 -19.66 5.53 0.27
C LEU A 16 -18.24 6.08 0.45
N LEU A 17 -18.03 7.36 0.12
CA LEU A 17 -16.74 8.02 0.31
C LEU A 17 -16.39 8.14 1.79
N GLY A 18 -17.35 8.50 2.65
CA GLY A 18 -17.16 8.56 4.09
C GLY A 18 -16.80 7.19 4.67
N ALA A 19 -17.57 6.15 4.35
CA ALA A 19 -17.30 4.80 4.80
C ALA A 19 -15.94 4.26 4.32
N TYR A 20 -15.54 4.57 3.08
CA TYR A 20 -14.23 4.18 2.56
C TYR A 20 -13.10 4.90 3.28
N TYR A 21 -13.26 6.20 3.54
CA TYR A 21 -12.28 6.99 4.29
C TYR A 21 -12.10 6.45 5.70
N ASP A 22 -13.21 6.18 6.41
CA ASP A 22 -13.19 5.65 7.77
C ASP A 22 -12.51 4.27 7.82
N ALA A 23 -12.89 3.36 6.92
CA ALA A 23 -12.27 2.04 6.81
C ALA A 23 -10.76 2.12 6.51
N MET A 24 -10.34 3.07 5.67
CA MET A 24 -8.92 3.30 5.39
C MET A 24 -8.17 3.81 6.62
N CYS A 25 -8.75 4.72 7.39
CA CYS A 25 -8.16 5.21 8.64
C CYS A 25 -8.01 4.09 9.66
N GLU A 26 -9.06 3.29 9.87
CA GLU A 26 -9.02 2.13 10.77
C GLU A 26 -7.96 1.10 10.35
N ALA A 27 -7.85 0.82 9.04
CA ALA A 27 -6.84 -0.09 8.53
C ALA A 27 -5.41 0.43 8.77
N VAL A 28 -5.17 1.72 8.54
CA VAL A 28 -3.87 2.36 8.81
C VAL A 28 -3.53 2.31 10.30
N ASP A 29 -4.49 2.60 11.16
CA ASP A 29 -4.30 2.56 12.62
C ASP A 29 -4.03 1.14 13.12
N PHE A 30 -4.78 0.15 12.63
CA PHE A 30 -4.54 -1.25 12.95
C PHE A 30 -3.13 -1.69 12.53
N VAL A 31 -2.73 -1.38 11.29
CA VAL A 31 -1.39 -1.73 10.79
C VAL A 31 -0.30 -1.07 11.65
N THR A 32 -0.47 0.21 11.97
CA THR A 32 0.50 0.98 12.77
C THR A 32 0.64 0.41 14.18
N THR A 33 -0.48 0.07 14.83
CA THR A 33 -0.50 -0.31 16.24
C THR A 33 -0.24 -1.79 16.48
N GLN A 34 -0.66 -2.66 15.55
CA GLN A 34 -0.60 -4.11 15.74
C GLN A 34 0.43 -4.79 14.84
N ILE A 35 0.53 -4.40 13.56
CA ILE A 35 1.32 -5.13 12.58
C ILE A 35 2.78 -4.68 12.56
N ILE A 36 3.05 -3.37 12.48
CA ILE A 36 4.41 -2.83 12.45
C ILE A 36 5.27 -3.31 13.64
N PRO A 37 4.77 -3.31 14.89
CA PRO A 37 5.54 -3.82 16.03
C PRO A 37 5.96 -5.29 15.86
N VAL A 38 5.08 -6.12 15.31
CA VAL A 38 5.38 -7.54 15.04
C VAL A 38 6.47 -7.67 13.96
N LEU A 39 6.37 -6.88 12.89
CA LEU A 39 7.37 -6.87 11.81
C LEU A 39 8.73 -6.38 12.29
N HIS A 40 8.79 -5.38 13.18
CA HIS A 40 10.03 -4.94 13.82
C HIS A 40 10.66 -6.00 14.74
N GLY A 41 9.86 -6.92 15.27
CA GLY A 41 10.34 -8.03 16.10
C GLY A 41 11.02 -9.16 15.31
N GLN A 42 11.05 -9.11 13.99
CA GLN A 42 11.64 -10.15 13.16
C GLN A 42 13.18 -10.10 13.19
N LEU A 43 13.81 -11.14 13.73
CA LEU A 43 15.25 -11.15 14.03
C LEU A 43 16.16 -11.29 12.80
N LYS A 44 15.71 -11.94 11.73
CA LYS A 44 16.45 -12.06 10.47
C LYS A 44 15.55 -12.50 9.34
N LEU A 45 15.46 -11.68 8.30
CA LEU A 45 14.71 -11.98 7.09
C LEU A 45 15.63 -12.49 5.98
N LYS A 46 15.09 -13.33 5.11
CA LYS A 46 15.70 -13.70 3.84
C LYS A 46 15.55 -12.56 2.83
N LYS A 47 16.32 -12.61 1.73
CA LYS A 47 16.36 -11.51 0.74
C LYS A 47 15.01 -11.25 0.06
N ASP A 48 14.24 -12.29 -0.19
CA ASP A 48 12.86 -12.27 -0.71
C ASP A 48 11.89 -11.66 0.30
N GLU A 49 11.98 -12.10 1.56
CA GLU A 49 11.18 -11.58 2.67
C GLU A 49 11.46 -10.08 2.91
N GLU A 50 12.72 -9.64 2.82
CA GLU A 50 13.09 -8.21 2.86
C GLU A 50 12.47 -7.40 1.72
N ALA A 51 12.41 -7.96 0.51
CA ALA A 51 11.82 -7.29 -0.65
C ALA A 51 10.30 -7.13 -0.49
N ILE A 52 9.63 -8.19 -0.03
CA ILE A 52 8.19 -8.18 0.29
C ILE A 52 7.90 -7.17 1.40
N LEU A 53 8.69 -7.18 2.48
CA LEU A 53 8.55 -6.24 3.58
C LEU A 53 8.74 -4.78 3.12
N GLY A 54 9.69 -4.54 2.21
CA GLY A 54 9.88 -3.24 1.58
C GLY A 54 8.66 -2.76 0.79
N ILE A 55 7.97 -3.65 0.07
CA ILE A 55 6.70 -3.32 -0.60
C ILE A 55 5.61 -3.01 0.44
N PHE A 56 5.48 -3.82 1.47
CA PHE A 56 4.50 -3.61 2.54
C PHE A 56 4.63 -2.21 3.16
N TYR A 57 5.84 -1.79 3.53
CA TYR A 57 6.04 -0.46 4.11
C TYR A 57 5.70 0.67 3.13
N ARG A 58 5.96 0.50 1.83
CA ARG A 58 5.57 1.50 0.81
C ARG A 58 4.05 1.57 0.67
N MET A 59 3.36 0.44 0.63
CA MET A 59 1.90 0.40 0.59
C MET A 59 1.30 1.07 1.84
N HIS A 60 1.84 0.78 3.02
CA HIS A 60 1.39 1.40 4.26
C HIS A 60 1.64 2.92 4.27
N ALA A 61 2.80 3.39 3.78
CA ALA A 61 3.09 4.82 3.68
C ALA A 61 2.11 5.54 2.72
N LEU A 62 1.75 4.91 1.59
CA LEU A 62 0.76 5.43 0.65
C LEU A 62 -0.64 5.48 1.25
N ALA A 63 -1.08 4.41 1.90
CA ALA A 63 -2.36 4.35 2.60
C ALA A 63 -2.46 5.41 3.71
N SER A 64 -1.39 5.55 4.51
CA SER A 64 -1.29 6.58 5.55
C SER A 64 -1.30 7.99 4.99
N SER A 65 -0.73 8.19 3.80
CA SER A 65 -0.78 9.48 3.11
C SER A 65 -2.20 9.79 2.65
N LEU A 66 -2.90 8.81 2.08
CA LEU A 66 -4.29 8.94 1.64
C LEU A 66 -5.24 9.28 2.78
N ALA A 67 -5.09 8.61 3.94
CA ALA A 67 -5.88 8.88 5.15
C ALA A 67 -5.73 10.33 5.68
N ARG A 68 -4.66 11.03 5.30
CA ARG A 68 -4.35 12.40 5.74
C ARG A 68 -4.74 13.47 4.71
N LEU A 69 -5.23 13.09 3.52
CA LEU A 69 -5.69 14.04 2.51
C LEU A 69 -7.07 14.55 2.90
N ASN A 70 -7.14 15.83 3.29
CA ASN A 70 -8.36 16.46 3.83
C ASN A 70 -9.11 17.31 2.79
N ASN A 71 -8.66 17.40 1.53
CA ASN A 71 -9.19 18.41 0.60
C ASN A 71 -9.43 17.90 -0.83
N LYS A 72 -10.42 18.49 -1.52
CA LYS A 72 -10.80 18.07 -2.89
C LYS A 72 -9.72 18.33 -3.95
N ILE A 73 -8.76 19.22 -3.66
CA ILE A 73 -7.57 19.47 -4.49
C ILE A 73 -6.66 18.23 -4.55
N ASP A 74 -6.83 17.31 -3.60
CA ASP A 74 -6.06 16.08 -3.48
C ASP A 74 -6.54 14.97 -4.41
N PHE A 75 -7.52 15.19 -5.30
CA PHE A 75 -8.01 14.18 -6.23
C PHE A 75 -6.91 13.65 -7.17
N ASN A 76 -6.01 14.52 -7.62
CA ASN A 76 -4.81 14.10 -8.37
C ASN A 76 -3.84 13.29 -7.49
N GLY A 77 -3.76 13.63 -6.20
CA GLY A 77 -3.00 12.87 -5.21
C GLY A 77 -3.59 11.48 -4.98
N ALA A 78 -4.91 11.37 -4.84
CA ALA A 78 -5.62 10.10 -4.71
C ALA A 78 -5.45 9.23 -5.95
N ALA A 79 -5.56 9.80 -7.16
CA ALA A 79 -5.33 9.09 -8.41
C ALA A 79 -3.89 8.57 -8.54
N LEU A 80 -2.91 9.40 -8.17
CA LEU A 80 -1.50 9.01 -8.14
C LEU A 80 -1.26 7.88 -7.13
N ILE A 81 -1.78 8.01 -5.90
CA ILE A 81 -1.66 7.00 -4.85
C ILE A 81 -2.29 5.68 -5.29
N ALA A 82 -3.48 5.72 -5.88
CA ALA A 82 -4.16 4.52 -6.39
C ALA A 82 -3.32 3.82 -7.47
N ARG A 83 -2.75 4.60 -8.40
CA ARG A 83 -1.84 4.06 -9.42
C ARG A 83 -0.60 3.43 -8.79
N THR A 84 0.05 4.11 -7.85
CA THR A 84 1.26 3.57 -7.20
C THR A 84 0.93 2.33 -6.35
N MET A 85 -0.22 2.27 -5.68
CA MET A 85 -0.67 1.06 -4.98
C MET A 85 -0.88 -0.10 -5.95
N PHE A 86 -1.45 0.15 -7.13
CA PHE A 86 -1.59 -0.88 -8.17
C PHE A 86 -0.23 -1.39 -8.67
N GLU A 87 0.72 -0.49 -8.94
CA GLU A 87 2.08 -0.85 -9.34
C GLU A 87 2.76 -1.72 -8.27
N LEU A 88 2.65 -1.35 -6.99
CA LEU A 88 3.18 -2.15 -5.87
C LEU A 88 2.49 -3.52 -5.73
N LEU A 89 1.19 -3.64 -6.06
CA LEU A 89 0.49 -4.92 -6.05
C LEU A 89 0.98 -5.84 -7.17
N VAL A 90 1.27 -5.27 -8.35
CA VAL A 90 1.90 -6.01 -9.46
C VAL A 90 3.29 -6.49 -9.05
N ASP A 91 4.09 -5.62 -8.44
CA ASP A 91 5.42 -5.98 -7.93
C ASP A 91 5.32 -7.11 -6.88
N LEU A 92 4.35 -7.02 -5.97
CA LEU A 92 4.14 -8.07 -4.97
C LEU A 92 3.76 -9.40 -5.61
N ARG A 93 2.89 -9.38 -6.62
CA ARG A 93 2.51 -10.59 -7.37
C ARG A 93 3.69 -11.18 -8.11
N PHE A 94 4.57 -10.33 -8.66
CA PHE A 94 5.81 -10.79 -9.30
C PHE A 94 6.74 -11.45 -8.29
N LEU A 95 7.01 -10.80 -7.15
CA LEU A 95 7.90 -11.32 -6.10
C LEU A 95 7.37 -12.57 -5.39
N THR A 96 6.06 -12.80 -5.39
CA THR A 96 5.43 -14.00 -4.79
C THR A 96 5.19 -15.12 -5.80
N SER A 97 5.59 -14.92 -7.06
CA SER A 97 5.46 -15.92 -8.12
C SER A 97 6.37 -17.12 -7.86
N PRO A 98 5.90 -18.36 -8.08
CA PRO A 98 6.74 -19.56 -7.92
C PRO A 98 7.92 -19.62 -8.90
N ASN A 99 7.88 -18.79 -9.96
CA ASN A 99 8.92 -18.73 -10.98
C ASN A 99 9.97 -17.64 -10.72
N VAL A 100 9.86 -16.87 -9.63
CA VAL A 100 10.81 -15.79 -9.33
C VAL A 100 12.16 -16.39 -8.97
N THR A 101 13.24 -15.88 -9.56
CA THR A 101 14.60 -16.33 -9.26
C THR A 101 15.28 -15.41 -8.25
N SER A 102 16.38 -15.86 -7.64
CA SER A 102 17.19 -15.00 -6.77
C SER A 102 17.79 -13.81 -7.51
N GLU A 103 18.09 -13.95 -8.81
CA GLU A 103 18.59 -12.85 -9.64
C GLU A 103 17.51 -11.78 -9.88
N ASP A 104 16.25 -12.19 -10.06
CA ASP A 104 15.12 -11.25 -10.19
C ASP A 104 14.92 -10.41 -8.93
N ILE A 105 15.05 -11.04 -7.76
CA ILE A 105 14.96 -10.36 -6.46
C ILE A 105 16.12 -9.37 -6.29
N GLU A 106 17.34 -9.73 -6.70
CA GLU A 106 18.49 -8.83 -6.67
C GLU A 106 18.29 -7.63 -7.59
N ARG A 107 17.85 -7.83 -8.83
CA ARG A 107 17.52 -6.74 -9.77
C ARG A 107 16.45 -5.80 -9.23
N PHE A 108 15.38 -6.35 -8.64
CA PHE A 108 14.33 -5.55 -8.01
C PHE A 108 14.87 -4.66 -6.88
N ARG A 109 15.78 -5.21 -6.06
CA ARG A 109 16.43 -4.45 -4.98
C ARG A 109 17.42 -3.42 -5.50
N GLU A 110 18.20 -3.76 -6.52
CA GLU A 110 19.21 -2.89 -7.12
C GLU A 110 18.58 -1.64 -7.74
N PHE A 111 17.40 -1.76 -8.37
CA PHE A 111 16.69 -0.59 -8.89
C PHE A 111 16.46 0.48 -7.80
N ALA A 112 16.07 0.04 -6.59
CA ALA A 112 15.88 0.93 -5.45
C ALA A 112 17.19 1.48 -4.85
N VAL A 113 18.35 0.91 -5.19
CA VAL A 113 19.69 1.35 -4.75
C VAL A 113 20.32 2.29 -5.77
N VAL A 114 20.27 1.94 -7.06
CA VAL A 114 20.76 2.77 -8.18
C VAL A 114 20.07 4.13 -8.18
N ASP A 115 18.75 4.18 -7.95
CA ASP A 115 18.03 5.45 -7.86
C ASP A 115 18.44 6.31 -6.64
N ARG A 116 18.82 5.68 -5.52
CA ARG A 116 19.35 6.41 -4.35
C ARG A 116 20.72 7.00 -4.64
N PHE A 117 21.62 6.24 -5.26
CA PHE A 117 22.94 6.74 -5.65
C PHE A 117 22.84 7.83 -6.72
N ARG A 118 21.97 7.65 -7.70
CA ARG A 118 21.74 8.64 -8.75
C ARG A 118 21.17 9.94 -8.20
N LYS A 119 20.32 9.90 -7.16
CA LYS A 119 19.84 11.10 -6.45
C LYS A 119 20.91 11.73 -5.56
N ALA A 120 21.74 10.93 -4.90
CA ALA A 120 22.84 11.42 -4.06
C ALA A 120 23.98 12.07 -4.87
N GLN A 121 24.17 11.70 -6.14
CA GLN A 121 25.15 12.35 -7.03
C GLN A 121 24.66 13.68 -7.62
N ASN A 122 23.35 13.97 -7.52
CA ASN A 122 22.73 15.20 -8.03
C ASN A 122 22.28 16.15 -6.89
N ALA A 123 22.68 15.88 -5.65
CA ALA A 123 22.44 16.70 -4.46
C ALA A 123 23.78 17.28 -3.96
#